data_AF-A0A939ITZ7-F1
#
_entry.id   AF-A0A939ITZ7-F1
#
_cell.length_a   1.000
_cell.length_b   1.000
_cell.length_c   1.000
_cell.angle_alpha   90.00
_cell.angle_beta   90.00
_cell.angle_gamma   90.00
#
_symmetry.space_group_name_H-M   'P 1'
#
loop_
_entity.id
_entity.type
_entity.pdbx_description
1 polymer ?
#
loop_
_entity_poly.entity_id
_entity_poly.type
_entity_poly.pdbx_seq_one_letter_code
_entity_poly.pdbx_strand_id
1 'polypeptide(L)' 'HGTLIDGTVFDSSYERGQPAEFPVGGVIKGWTEALQLMQVGAKWRLYVPYQLAYGEQGAGAAIKPFSTLIFDVELLDIL' A
#
# COMPACT_ATOMS: atom_id res chain seq x y z
N HIS A 1 2.49 -7.10 -1.15
CA HIS A 1 1.22 -7.16 -1.90
C HIS A 1 0.12 -6.49 -1.05
N GLY A 2 -0.97 -6.02 -1.67
CA GLY A 2 -2.05 -5.27 -1.04
C GLY A 2 -3.38 -6.02 -1.06
N THR A 3 -4.06 -6.11 0.09
CA THR A 3 -5.32 -6.82 0.29
C THR A 3 -6.38 -5.98 1.01
N LEU A 4 -7.64 -6.29 0.77
CA LEU A 4 -8.76 -5.86 1.61
C LEU A 4 -8.78 -6.68 2.91
N ILE A 5 -9.57 -6.21 3.88
CA ILE A 5 -9.73 -6.89 5.19
C ILE A 5 -10.26 -8.32 5.10
N ASP A 6 -10.97 -8.65 4.01
CA ASP A 6 -11.50 -9.99 3.74
C ASP A 6 -10.48 -10.91 3.04
N GLY A 7 -9.26 -10.42 2.79
CA GLY A 7 -8.18 -11.15 2.14
C GLY A 7 -8.16 -11.00 0.61
N THR A 8 -9.12 -10.29 0.01
CA THR A 8 -9.12 -10.06 -1.44
C THR A 8 -7.90 -9.26 -1.86
N VAL A 9 -7.05 -9.84 -2.73
CA VAL A 9 -5.89 -9.16 -3.30
C VAL A 9 -6.35 -8.18 -4.38
N PHE A 10 -5.95 -6.92 -4.27
CA PHE A 10 -6.21 -5.90 -5.30
C PHE A 10 -4.93 -5.45 -6.02
N ASP A 11 -3.75 -5.67 -5.42
CA ASP A 11 -2.47 -5.33 -6.03
C ASP A 11 -1.36 -6.27 -5.55
N SER A 12 -0.51 -6.79 -6.45
CA SER A 12 0.59 -7.69 -6.07
C SER A 12 1.80 -7.51 -6.98
N SER A 13 2.88 -6.97 -6.42
CA SER A 13 4.21 -6.95 -7.07
C SER A 13 4.83 -8.33 -7.16
N TYR A 14 4.54 -9.24 -6.22
CA TYR A 14 5.02 -10.62 -6.26
C TYR A 14 4.46 -11.39 -7.46
N GLU A 15 3.16 -11.21 -7.77
CA GLU A 15 2.55 -11.80 -8.96
C GLU A 15 3.11 -11.22 -10.26
N ARG A 16 3.56 -9.96 -10.23
CA ARG A 16 4.23 -9.30 -11.36
C ARG A 16 5.70 -9.68 -11.50
N GLY A 17 6.30 -10.36 -10.53
CA GLY A 17 7.69 -10.82 -10.57
C GLY A 17 8.75 -9.70 -10.51
N GLN A 18 8.35 -8.44 -10.32
CA GLN A 18 9.25 -7.29 -10.26
C GLN A 18 8.87 -6.34 -9.11
N PRO A 19 9.85 -5.74 -8.40
CA PRO A 19 9.60 -4.67 -7.45
C PRO A 19 8.85 -3.52 -8.12
N ALA A 20 8.09 -2.79 -7.32
CA ALA A 20 7.40 -1.60 -7.80
C ALA A 20 8.12 -0.36 -7.25
N GLU A 21 8.42 0.59 -8.15
CA GLU A 21 9.03 1.87 -7.82
C GLU A 21 7.94 2.93 -7.70
N PHE A 22 7.96 3.68 -6.61
CA PHE A 22 6.96 4.73 -6.36
C PHE A 22 7.64 5.99 -5.82
N PRO A 23 7.26 7.18 -6.31
CA PRO A 23 7.63 8.42 -5.64
C PRO A 23 6.87 8.53 -4.32
N VAL A 24 7.55 8.92 -3.24
CA VAL A 24 6.96 9.05 -1.88
C VAL A 24 5.73 9.98 -1.85
N GLY A 25 5.64 10.95 -2.76
CA GLY A 25 4.49 11.86 -2.90
C GLY A 25 3.40 11.41 -3.88
N GLY A 26 3.60 10.32 -4.64
CA GLY A 26 2.62 9.81 -5.61
C GLY A 26 1.80 8.62 -5.11
N VAL A 27 1.92 8.30 -3.83
CA VAL A 27 1.24 7.18 -3.17
C VAL A 27 0.20 7.70 -2.18
N ILE A 28 -0.63 6.79 -1.66
CA ILE A 28 -1.62 7.12 -0.63
C ILE A 28 -0.93 7.64 0.65
N LYS A 29 -1.61 8.50 1.41
CA LYS A 29 -1.04 9.16 2.60
C LYS A 29 -0.42 8.18 3.60
N GLY A 30 -1.08 7.03 3.83
CA GLY A 30 -0.56 6.00 4.73
C GLY A 30 0.79 5.41 4.29
N TRP A 31 1.04 5.35 2.98
CA TRP A 31 2.37 4.97 2.46
C TRP A 31 3.38 6.08 2.65
N THR A 32 3.01 7.33 2.36
CA THR A 32 3.90 8.50 2.57
C THR A 32 4.39 8.59 4.00
N GLU A 33 3.51 8.36 4.98
CA GLU A 33 3.89 8.33 6.40
C GLU A 33 4.76 7.12 6.75
N ALA A 34 4.36 5.91 6.33
CA ALA A 34 5.10 4.69 6.66
C ALA A 34 6.51 4.68 6.05
N LEU A 35 6.66 5.05 4.78
CA LEU A 35 7.96 5.03 4.08
C LEU A 35 8.97 6.00 4.71
N GLN A 36 8.53 7.11 5.30
CA GLN A 36 9.41 8.04 6.02
C GLN A 36 9.95 7.46 7.34
N LEU A 37 9.28 6.45 7.89
CA LEU A 37 9.65 5.79 9.15
C LEU A 37 10.40 4.46 8.93
N MET A 38 10.31 3.90 7.72
CA MET A 38 10.96 2.65 7.37
C MET A 38 12.44 2.86 7.05
N GLN A 39 13.26 1.90 7.48
CA GLN A 39 14.66 1.81 7.05
C GLN A 39 14.78 0.85 5.87
N VAL A 40 15.75 1.10 5.00
CA VAL A 40 16.07 0.19 3.88
C VAL A 40 16.33 -1.23 4.42
N GLY A 41 15.73 -2.23 3.79
CA GLY A 41 15.73 -3.63 4.20
C GLY A 41 14.60 -4.03 5.15
N ALA A 42 13.82 -3.07 5.68
CA ALA A 42 12.71 -3.38 6.57
C ALA A 42 11.51 -4.00 5.83
N LYS A 43 10.81 -4.92 6.51
CA LYS A 43 9.57 -5.54 6.05
C LYS A 43 8.44 -5.25 7.02
N TRP A 44 7.44 -4.50 6.60
CA TRP A 44 6.33 -4.06 7.44
C TRP A 44 5.00 -4.54 6.87
N ARG A 45 4.06 -4.83 7.77
CA ARG A 45 2.64 -4.98 7.44
C ARG A 45 1.90 -3.72 7.88
N LEU A 46 1.36 -2.99 6.92
CA LEU A 46 0.62 -1.76 7.15
C LEU A 46 -0.89 -2.05 7.16
N TYR A 47 -1.59 -1.49 8.13
CA TYR A 47 -3.05 -1.44 8.16
C TYR A 47 -3.46 0.01 7.97
N VAL A 48 -3.94 0.34 6.77
CA VAL A 48 -4.18 1.72 6.34
C VAL A 48 -5.68 1.99 6.34
N PRO A 49 -6.19 2.82 7.27
CA PRO A 49 -7.61 3.17 7.30
C PRO A 49 -7.97 4.04 6.09
N TYR A 50 -9.26 4.04 5.73
CA TYR A 50 -9.72 4.66 4.47
C TYR A 50 -9.34 6.14 4.33
N GLN A 51 -9.27 6.90 5.44
CA GLN A 51 -8.89 8.31 5.46
C GLN A 51 -7.45 8.56 4.99
N LEU A 52 -6.58 7.54 5.13
CA LEU A 52 -5.19 7.56 4.68
C LEU A 52 -4.99 6.78 3.37
N ALA A 53 -6.07 6.23 2.80
CA ALA A 53 -6.10 5.49 1.55
C ALA A 53 -6.97 6.22 0.51
N TYR A 54 -7.99 5.56 -0.04
CA TYR A 54 -8.84 6.08 -1.13
C TYR A 54 -10.16 6.72 -0.65
N GLY A 55 -10.28 6.98 0.65
CA GLY A 55 -11.38 7.77 1.18
C GLY A 55 -12.77 7.17 0.99
N GLU A 56 -13.76 8.05 0.94
CA GLU A 56 -15.18 7.71 0.76
C GLU A 56 -15.51 7.32 -0.69
N GLN A 57 -14.61 7.62 -1.63
CA GLN A 57 -14.81 7.32 -3.05
C GLN A 57 -14.36 5.91 -3.41
N GLY A 58 -13.35 5.38 -2.71
CA GLY A 58 -12.69 4.15 -3.14
C GLY A 58 -11.87 4.36 -4.41
N ALA A 59 -11.48 3.27 -5.07
CA ALA A 59 -10.70 3.32 -6.31
C ALA A 59 -11.03 2.16 -7.25
N GLY A 60 -11.41 2.52 -8.47
CA GLY A 60 -11.75 1.58 -9.53
C GLY A 60 -12.88 0.63 -9.13
N ALA A 61 -12.82 -0.61 -9.62
CA ALA A 61 -13.79 -1.65 -9.28
C ALA A 61 -13.38 -2.47 -8.04
N ALA A 62 -12.10 -2.46 -7.67
CA ALA A 62 -11.55 -3.34 -6.64
C ALA A 62 -11.64 -2.76 -5.23
N ILE A 63 -11.47 -1.45 -5.07
CA ILE A 63 -11.42 -0.80 -3.75
C ILE A 63 -12.71 -0.02 -3.53
N LYS A 64 -13.57 -0.53 -2.64
CA LYS A 64 -14.86 0.11 -2.32
C LYS A 64 -14.66 1.37 -1.47
N PRO A 65 -15.66 2.28 -1.44
CA PRO A 65 -15.77 3.32 -0.41
C PRO A 65 -15.46 2.83 1.00
N PHE A 66 -14.75 3.65 1.79
CA PHE A 66 -14.47 3.39 3.20
C PHE A 66 -13.64 2.11 3.49
N SER A 67 -12.96 1.57 2.48
CA SER A 67 -12.15 0.35 2.66
C SER A 67 -10.87 0.63 3.46
N THR A 68 -10.61 -0.22 4.44
CA THR A 68 -9.28 -0.36 5.04
C THR A 68 -8.44 -1.27 4.16
N LEU A 69 -7.19 -0.88 3.91
CA LEU A 69 -6.25 -1.64 3.09
C LEU A 69 -5.13 -2.22 3.95
N ILE A 70 -4.70 -3.43 3.61
CA ILE A 70 -3.59 -4.10 4.27
C ILE A 70 -2.48 -4.26 3.24
N PHE A 71 -1.26 -3.85 3.58
CA PHE A 71 -0.12 -3.97 2.70
C PHE A 71 1.04 -4.69 3.38
N ASP A 72 1.59 -5.70 2.70
CA ASP A 72 2.93 -6.20 2.99
C ASP A 72 3.94 -5.46 2.12
N VAL A 73 4.79 -4.66 2.78
CA VAL A 73 5.76 -3.76 2.16
C VAL A 73 7.17 -4.16 2.57
N GLU A 74 8.06 -4.28 1.59
CA GLU A 74 9.49 -4.45 1.78
C GLU A 74 10.20 -3.27 1.10
N LEU A 75 10.93 -2.47 1.88
CA LEU A 75 11.67 -1.33 1.35
C LEU A 75 13.04 -1.80 0.89
N LEU A 76 13.23 -1.94 -0.42
CA LEU A 76 14.47 -2.47 -0.98
C LEU A 76 15.58 -1.43 -1.11
N ASP A 77 15.24 -0.21 -1.53
CA ASP A 77 16.20 0.87 -1.73
C ASP A 77 15.52 2.26 -1.73
N ILE A 78 16.31 3.32 -1.61
CA ILE A 78 15.91 4.73 -1.80
C ILE A 78 16.88 5.37 -2.79
N LEU A 79 16.35 5.84 -3.93
CA LEU A 79 17.11 6.40 -5.04
C LEU A 79 17.21 7.93 -4.99
#